data_AF-A0A0B5QEG5-F1
#
_entry.id   AF-A0A0B5QEG5-F1
#
_cell.length_a   1.000
_cell.length_b   1.000
_cell.length_c   1.000
_cell.angle_alpha   90.00
_cell.angle_beta   90.00
_cell.angle_gamma   90.00
#
_symmetry.space_group_name_H-M   'P 1'
#
loop_
_entity.id
_entity.type
_entity.pdbx_description
1 polymer ?
#
loop_
_entity_poly.entity_id
_entity_poly.type
_entity_poly.pdbx_seq_one_letter_code
_entity_poly.pdbx_strand_id
1 'polypeptide(L)'
;MVSSAIVMHFMSNRLDDDKNNNGKLLLGINIFYILFMFIFAITKNFSLMLIAYLATNTFRATNEPIFNAWLNGHIDDKARATVLSINGQINALGQILGGPIIGIVAHVDAGKTTYDPLNKKEYLLRKLNTIRD
;
A
#
# COMPACT_ATOMS: atom_id res chain seq x y z
N MET A 1 5.73 -7.98 11.46
CA MET A 1 6.67 -9.13 11.34
C MET A 1 6.15 -10.35 12.07
N VAL A 2 5.84 -10.29 13.38
CA VAL A 2 5.32 -11.44 14.13
C VAL A 2 3.93 -11.91 13.68
N SER A 3 2.98 -10.99 13.44
CA SER A 3 1.63 -11.34 12.96
C SER A 3 1.64 -12.04 11.59
N SER A 4 2.48 -11.57 10.68
CA SER A 4 2.64 -12.18 9.34
C SER A 4 3.29 -13.56 9.43
N ALA A 5 4.25 -13.78 10.32
CA ALA A 5 4.84 -15.10 10.53
C ALA A 5 3.82 -16.10 11.10
N ILE A 6 2.96 -15.68 12.03
CA ILE A 6 1.88 -16.51 12.57
C ILE A 6 0.87 -16.88 11.49
N VAL A 7 0.42 -15.89 10.71
CA VAL A 7 -0.51 -16.12 9.59
C VAL A 7 0.14 -17.01 8.53
N MET A 8 1.41 -16.81 8.21
CA MET A 8 2.16 -17.65 7.26
C MET A 8 2.30 -19.08 7.77
N HIS A 9 2.58 -19.30 9.04
CA HIS A 9 2.64 -20.65 9.62
C HIS A 9 1.28 -21.35 9.54
N PHE A 10 0.20 -20.62 9.80
CA PHE A 10 -1.16 -21.14 9.69
C PHE A 10 -1.56 -21.43 8.23
N MET A 11 -1.17 -20.57 7.29
CA MET A 11 -1.35 -20.76 5.85
C MET A 11 -0.51 -21.92 5.32
N SER A 12 0.72 -22.07 5.79
CA SER A 12 1.66 -23.14 5.39
C SER A 12 1.08 -24.52 5.67
N ASN A 13 0.35 -24.68 6.77
CA ASN A 13 -0.33 -25.93 7.11
C ASN A 13 -1.57 -26.21 6.24
N ARG A 14 -1.99 -25.25 5.42
CA ARG A 14 -3.11 -25.32 4.47
C ARG A 14 -2.66 -25.31 3.01
N LEU A 15 -1.35 -25.18 2.75
CA LEU A 15 -0.77 -25.32 1.42
C LEU A 15 -0.70 -26.81 1.10
N ASP A 16 -1.78 -27.33 0.53
CA ASP A 16 -1.77 -28.65 -0.09
C ASP A 16 -0.88 -28.63 -1.35
N ASP A 17 -0.32 -29.78 -1.71
CA ASP A 17 0.50 -29.99 -2.92
C ASP A 17 -0.30 -29.74 -4.23
N ASP A 18 -1.61 -29.48 -4.11
CA ASP A 18 -2.50 -29.16 -5.22
C ASP A 18 -2.31 -27.70 -5.69
N LYS A 19 -1.65 -27.56 -6.85
CA LYS A 19 -1.41 -26.28 -7.55
C LYS A 19 -2.67 -25.43 -7.71
N ASN A 20 -3.85 -26.03 -7.82
CA ASN A 20 -5.12 -25.33 -8.04
C ASN A 20 -5.66 -24.69 -6.75
N ASN A 21 -5.40 -25.31 -5.60
CA ASN A 21 -5.80 -24.78 -4.29
C ASN A 21 -4.95 -23.56 -3.88
N ASN A 22 -3.66 -23.57 -4.23
CA ASN A 22 -2.74 -22.47 -3.97
C ASN A 22 -3.14 -21.19 -4.72
N GLY A 23 -3.66 -21.31 -5.95
CA GLY A 23 -4.20 -20.18 -6.69
C GLY A 23 -5.46 -19.58 -6.03
N LYS A 24 -6.38 -20.41 -5.52
CA LYS A 24 -7.57 -19.95 -4.80
C LYS A 24 -7.23 -19.26 -3.48
N LEU A 25 -6.26 -19.80 -2.74
CA LEU A 25 -5.76 -19.19 -1.50
C LEU A 25 -5.16 -17.81 -1.79
N LEU A 26 -4.30 -17.72 -2.81
CA LEU A 26 -3.70 -16.46 -3.24
C LEU A 26 -4.77 -15.43 -3.62
N LEU A 27 -5.79 -15.83 -4.38
CA LEU A 27 -6.92 -14.95 -4.71
C LEU A 27 -7.65 -14.46 -3.46
N GLY A 28 -7.96 -15.35 -2.53
CA GLY A 28 -8.61 -14.98 -1.27
C GLY A 28 -7.81 -13.96 -0.47
N ILE A 29 -6.49 -14.17 -0.33
CA ILE A 29 -5.59 -13.23 0.37
C ILE A 29 -5.59 -11.86 -0.30
N ASN A 30 -5.55 -11.82 -1.64
CA ASN A 30 -5.57 -10.55 -2.38
C ASN A 30 -6.91 -9.82 -2.23
N ILE A 31 -8.04 -10.55 -2.21
CA ILE A 31 -9.36 -9.96 -1.95
C ILE A 31 -9.39 -9.32 -0.55
N PHE A 32 -8.95 -10.03 0.49
CA PHE A 32 -8.91 -9.48 1.85
C PHE A 32 -7.94 -8.30 1.95
N TYR A 33 -6.77 -8.38 1.31
CA TYR A 33 -5.81 -7.29 1.26
C TYR A 33 -6.44 -6.01 0.68
N ILE A 34 -7.09 -6.10 -0.48
CA ILE A 34 -7.76 -4.95 -1.12
C ILE A 34 -8.90 -4.44 -0.25
N LEU A 35 -9.69 -5.34 0.34
CA LEU A 35 -10.81 -4.97 1.21
C LEU A 35 -10.35 -4.15 2.43
N PHE A 36 -9.34 -4.62 3.17
CA PHE A 36 -8.82 -3.89 4.33
C PHE A 36 -8.12 -2.58 3.93
N MET A 37 -7.42 -2.56 2.79
CA MET A 37 -6.85 -1.33 2.25
C MET A 37 -7.93 -0.30 1.94
N PHE A 38 -9.07 -0.73 1.38
CA PHE A 38 -10.20 0.14 1.11
C PHE A 38 -10.86 0.67 2.39
N ILE A 39 -11.07 -0.20 3.38
CA ILE A 39 -11.59 0.19 4.71
C ILE A 39 -10.68 1.23 5.36
N PHE A 40 -9.36 1.02 5.30
CA PHE A 40 -8.37 1.97 5.81
C PHE A 40 -8.46 3.33 5.09
N ALA A 41 -8.65 3.35 3.77
CA ALA A 41 -8.72 4.58 2.99
C ALA A 41 -9.96 5.44 3.30
N ILE A 42 -11.11 4.81 3.61
CA ILE A 42 -12.38 5.54 3.79
C ILE A 42 -12.71 5.86 5.25
N THR A 43 -12.10 5.14 6.21
CA THR A 43 -12.49 5.28 7.62
C THR A 43 -11.97 6.57 8.24
N LYS A 44 -12.79 7.19 9.09
CA LYS A 44 -12.41 8.33 9.94
C LYS A 44 -12.22 7.95 11.41
N ASN A 45 -12.55 6.71 11.77
CA ASN A 45 -12.40 6.21 13.13
C ASN A 45 -10.99 5.65 13.33
N PHE A 46 -10.25 6.20 14.30
CA PHE A 46 -8.86 5.83 14.57
C PHE A 46 -8.68 4.34 14.87
N SER A 47 -9.54 3.73 15.69
CA SER A 47 -9.43 2.32 16.05
C SER A 47 -9.63 1.42 14.84
N LEU A 48 -10.65 1.72 14.01
CA LEU A 48 -10.90 0.95 12.79
C LEU A 48 -9.77 1.14 11.76
N MET A 49 -9.25 2.37 11.63
CA MET A 49 -8.08 2.70 10.81
C MET A 49 -6.88 1.84 11.20
N LEU A 50 -6.55 1.79 12.48
CA LEU A 50 -5.40 1.04 12.99
C LEU A 50 -5.55 -0.46 12.71
N ILE A 51 -6.73 -1.03 12.96
CA ILE A 51 -7.00 -2.45 12.69
C ILE A 51 -6.87 -2.75 11.19
N ALA A 52 -7.49 -1.92 10.34
CA ALA A 52 -7.43 -2.09 8.89
C ALA A 52 -6.00 -1.95 8.35
N TYR A 53 -5.22 -1.00 8.87
CA TYR A 53 -3.81 -0.82 8.52
C TYR A 53 -2.94 -2.04 8.90
N LEU A 54 -3.13 -2.57 10.12
CA LEU A 54 -2.40 -3.76 10.59
C LEU A 54 -2.78 -5.01 9.79
N ALA A 55 -4.07 -5.17 9.47
CA ALA A 55 -4.56 -6.25 8.61
C ALA A 55 -3.96 -6.14 7.20
N THR A 56 -3.99 -4.96 6.59
CA THR A 56 -3.41 -4.69 5.26
C THR A 56 -1.93 -5.07 5.21
N ASN A 57 -1.14 -4.65 6.21
CA ASN A 57 0.28 -5.02 6.27
C ASN A 57 0.51 -6.52 6.48
N THR A 58 -0.36 -7.18 7.25
CA THR A 58 -0.25 -8.62 7.50
C THR A 58 -0.52 -9.40 6.21
N PHE A 59 -1.61 -9.11 5.50
CA PHE A 59 -1.92 -9.80 4.24
C PHE A 59 -0.88 -9.50 3.15
N ARG A 60 -0.40 -8.25 3.06
CA ARG A 60 0.67 -7.89 2.12
C ARG A 60 1.94 -8.70 2.32
N ALA A 61 2.40 -8.83 3.57
CA ALA A 61 3.61 -9.57 3.89
C ALA A 61 3.45 -11.09 3.68
N THR A 62 2.25 -11.64 3.87
CA THR A 62 1.96 -13.06 3.61
C THR A 62 1.76 -13.35 2.11
N ASN A 63 1.30 -12.37 1.32
CA ASN A 63 1.07 -12.52 -0.12
C ASN A 63 2.37 -12.80 -0.89
N GLU A 64 3.47 -12.12 -0.53
CA GLU A 64 4.76 -12.24 -1.22
C GLU A 64 5.32 -13.68 -1.26
N PRO A 65 5.49 -14.40 -0.13
CA PRO A 65 6.01 -15.76 -0.15
C PRO A 65 5.07 -16.75 -0.87
N ILE A 66 3.75 -16.59 -0.72
CA ILE A 66 2.76 -17.46 -1.37
C ILE A 66 2.77 -17.24 -2.88
N PHE A 67 2.83 -15.97 -3.31
CA PHE A 67 2.96 -15.62 -4.72
C PHE A 67 4.24 -16.19 -5.32
N ASN A 68 5.39 -16.03 -4.64
CA ASN A 68 6.66 -16.58 -5.10
C ASN A 68 6.64 -18.11 -5.18
N ALA A 69 6.05 -18.80 -4.20
CA ALA A 69 5.89 -20.26 -4.23
C ALA A 69 5.01 -20.72 -5.40
N TRP A 70 3.87 -20.06 -5.60
CA TRP A 70 2.97 -20.35 -6.71
C TRP A 70 3.64 -20.09 -8.07
N LEU A 71 4.31 -18.94 -8.21
CA LEU A 71 4.99 -18.51 -9.43
C LEU A 71 6.13 -19.48 -9.79
N ASN A 72 6.95 -19.88 -8.81
CA ASN A 72 8.02 -20.86 -9.02
C ASN A 72 7.50 -22.24 -9.45
N GLY A 73 6.29 -22.63 -9.05
CA GLY A 73 5.66 -23.90 -9.44
C GLY A 73 5.05 -23.93 -10.85
N HIS A 74 4.97 -22.78 -11.53
CA HIS A 74 4.34 -22.62 -12.84
C HIS A 74 5.29 -22.12 -13.96
N ILE A 75 6.53 -21.73 -13.62
CA ILE A 75 7.52 -21.29 -14.61
C ILE A 75 8.49 -22.43 -14.94
N ASP A 76 8.76 -22.64 -16.24
CA ASP A 76 9.85 -23.49 -16.72
C ASP A 76 11.22 -22.90 -16.30
N ASP A 77 12.16 -23.75 -15.88
CA ASP A 77 13.46 -23.35 -15.32
C ASP A 77 14.22 -22.38 -16.24
N LYS A 78 14.08 -22.55 -17.56
CA LYS A 78 14.73 -21.69 -18.57
C LYS A 78 14.24 -20.24 -18.56
N ALA A 79 13.01 -19.99 -18.12
CA ALA A 79 12.39 -18.66 -18.10
C ALA A 79 12.32 -18.04 -16.70
N ARG A 80 12.65 -18.79 -15.63
CA ARG A 80 12.47 -18.37 -14.23
C ARG A 80 13.18 -17.06 -13.91
N ALA A 81 14.44 -16.90 -14.31
CA ALA A 81 15.21 -15.69 -14.06
C ALA A 81 14.60 -14.45 -14.75
N THR A 82 14.13 -14.61 -15.99
CA THR A 82 13.49 -13.52 -16.75
C THR A 82 12.18 -13.11 -16.11
N VAL A 83 11.32 -14.07 -15.77
CA VAL A 83 10.02 -13.77 -15.13
C VAL A 83 10.21 -13.13 -13.76
N LEU A 84 11.15 -13.62 -12.95
CA LEU A 84 11.43 -13.02 -11.65
C LEU A 84 12.01 -11.60 -11.78
N SER A 85 12.85 -11.36 -12.77
CA SER A 85 13.37 -10.03 -13.09
C SER A 85 12.26 -9.07 -13.51
N ILE A 86 11.36 -9.50 -14.41
CA ILE A 86 10.20 -8.71 -14.82
C ILE A 86 9.31 -8.38 -13.62
N ASN A 87 9.07 -9.35 -12.73
CA ASN A 87 8.32 -9.13 -11.49
C ASN A 87 8.98 -8.05 -10.60
N GLY A 88 10.30 -8.12 -10.42
CA GLY A 88 11.05 -7.11 -9.68
C GLY A 88 10.98 -5.71 -10.30
N GLN A 89 11.10 -5.63 -11.63
CA GLN A 89 11.00 -4.36 -12.38
C GLN A 89 9.61 -3.74 -12.25
N ILE A 90 8.54 -4.54 -12.37
CA ILE A 90 7.15 -4.06 -12.19
C ILE A 90 6.96 -3.51 -10.77
N ASN A 91 7.46 -4.21 -9.74
CA ASN A 91 7.39 -3.74 -8.36
C ASN A 91 8.16 -2.41 -8.18
N ALA A 92 9.36 -2.29 -8.75
CA ALA A 92 10.15 -1.06 -8.70
C ALA A 92 9.42 0.11 -9.38
N LEU A 93 8.81 -0.13 -10.56
CA LEU A 93 7.98 0.87 -11.24
C LEU A 93 6.82 1.34 -10.36
N GLY A 94 6.13 0.42 -9.67
CA GLY A 94 5.06 0.76 -8.74
C GLY A 94 5.54 1.64 -7.58
N GLN A 95 6.72 1.38 -7.03
CA GLN A 95 7.30 2.20 -5.95
C GLN A 95 7.73 3.59 -6.42
N ILE A 96 8.33 3.67 -7.61
CA ILE A 96 8.79 4.93 -8.21
C ILE A 96 7.60 5.84 -8.54
N LEU A 97 6.53 5.28 -9.13
CA LEU A 97 5.37 6.05 -9.55
C LEU A 97 4.40 6.35 -8.40
N GLY A 98 4.28 5.44 -7.43
CA GLY A 98 3.30 5.55 -6.35
C GLY A 98 3.47 6.81 -5.49
N GLY A 99 4.71 7.13 -5.10
CA GLY A 99 5.01 8.30 -4.26
C GLY A 99 4.58 9.63 -4.91
N PRO A 100 5.10 9.98 -6.09
CA PRO A 100 4.73 11.21 -6.79
C PRO A 100 3.23 11.36 -7.07
N ILE A 101 2.56 10.29 -7.53
CA ILE A 101 1.12 10.34 -7.84
C ILE A 101 0.31 10.66 -6.58
N ILE A 102 0.59 9.97 -5.47
CA ILE A 102 -0.08 10.23 -4.19
C ILE A 102 0.23 11.64 -3.70
N GLY A 103 1.48 12.10 -3.85
CA GLY A 103 1.89 13.46 -3.48
C GLY A 103 1.13 14.55 -4.24
N ILE A 104 0.92 14.38 -5.55
CA ILE A 104 0.13 15.31 -6.37
C ILE A 104 -1.33 15.34 -5.89
N VAL A 105 -1.95 14.18 -5.66
CA VAL A 105 -3.33 14.10 -5.17
C VAL A 105 -3.48 14.80 -3.82
N ALA A 106 -2.54 14.56 -2.89
CA ALA A 106 -2.54 15.22 -1.59
C ALA A 106 -2.36 16.74 -1.70
N HIS A 107 -1.50 17.22 -2.60
CA HIS A 107 -1.29 18.65 -2.82
C HIS A 107 -2.54 19.34 -3.37
N VAL A 108 -3.22 18.71 -4.34
CA VAL A 108 -4.47 19.25 -4.93
C VAL A 108 -5.58 19.34 -3.89
N ASP A 109 -5.66 18.38 -2.96
CA ASP A 109 -6.67 18.40 -1.89
C ASP A 109 -6.33 19.43 -0.78
N ALA A 110 -5.05 19.53 -0.41
CA ALA A 110 -4.55 20.53 0.54
C ALA A 110 -4.81 21.97 0.06
N GLY A 111 -4.65 22.23 -1.25
CA GLY A 111 -4.95 23.54 -1.85
C GLY A 111 -6.42 23.95 -1.76
N LYS A 112 -7.35 23.02 -1.53
CA LYS A 112 -8.78 23.31 -1.31
C LYS A 112 -9.11 23.59 0.15
N THR A 113 -8.28 23.12 1.08
CA THR A 113 -8.53 23.19 2.53
C THR A 113 -7.76 24.29 3.24
N THR A 114 -6.66 24.80 2.67
CA THR A 114 -5.89 25.90 3.28
C THR A 114 -5.15 26.70 2.22
N TYR A 115 -5.66 27.89 1.89
CA TYR A 115 -4.97 29.16 1.60
C TYR A 115 -6.00 30.14 1.03
N ASP A 116 -6.42 31.11 1.83
CA ASP A 116 -6.98 32.35 1.30
C ASP A 116 -5.80 33.33 1.08
N PRO A 117 -5.32 33.50 -0.16
CA PRO A 117 -4.23 34.42 -0.47
C PRO A 117 -4.63 35.90 -0.34
N LEU A 118 -5.91 36.22 -0.08
CA LEU A 118 -6.42 37.60 -0.10
C LEU A 118 -5.95 38.47 1.05
N ASN A 119 -5.31 37.91 2.08
CA ASN A 119 -4.76 38.71 3.18
C ASN A 119 -3.23 38.79 3.21
N LYS A 120 -2.54 38.49 2.10
CA LYS A 120 -1.11 38.80 2.04
C LYS A 120 -0.86 40.31 2.09
N LYS A 121 -1.79 41.12 1.58
CA LYS A 121 -1.68 42.59 1.66
C LYS A 121 -1.94 43.12 3.07
N GLU A 122 -3.02 42.74 3.78
CA GLU A 122 -3.20 43.29 5.14
C GLU A 122 -2.21 42.69 6.15
N TYR A 123 -1.72 41.46 5.95
CA TYR A 123 -0.62 40.91 6.77
C TYR A 123 0.66 41.76 6.64
N LEU A 124 1.02 42.13 5.41
CA LEU A 124 2.19 42.98 5.14
C LEU A 124 1.97 44.41 5.67
N LEU A 125 0.74 44.95 5.54
CA LEU A 125 0.39 46.28 6.04
C LEU A 125 0.40 46.33 7.59
N ARG A 126 -0.10 45.30 8.27
CA ARG A 126 0.01 45.18 9.73
C ARG A 126 1.47 45.13 10.17
N LYS A 127 2.28 44.31 9.51
CA LYS A 127 3.71 44.18 9.84
C LYS A 127 4.48 45.47 9.60
N LEU A 128 4.16 46.20 8.54
CA LEU A 128 4.74 47.51 8.25
C LEU A 128 4.33 48.59 9.27
N ASN A 129 3.05 48.61 9.68
CA ASN A 129 2.60 49.56 10.72
C ASN A 129 3.26 49.29 12.07
N THR A 130 3.43 48.02 12.48
CA THR A 130 4.10 47.66 13.74
C THR A 130 5.59 47.98 13.79
N ILE A 131 6.24 48.31 12.67
CA ILE A 131 7.65 48.72 12.61
C ILE A 131 7.76 50.25 12.58
N ARG A 132 6.66 50.95 12.26
CA ARG A 132 6.61 52.41 12.12
C ARG A 132 6.26 53.12 13.43
N ASP A 133 5.67 52.40 14.39
CA ASP A 133 5.47 52.85 15.79
C ASP A 133 6.70 52.49 16.66
#